data_AF-A0A3D3ZA46-F1
#
_entry.id   AF-A0A3D3ZA46-F1
#
_cell.length_a   1.000
_cell.length_b   1.000
_cell.length_c   1.000
_cell.angle_alpha   90.00
_cell.angle_beta   90.00
_cell.angle_gamma   90.00
#
_symmetry.space_group_name_H-M   'P 1'
#
loop_
_entity.id
_entity.type
_entity.pdbx_description
1 polymer ?
#
loop_
_entity_poly.entity_id
_entity_poly.type
_entity_poly.pdbx_seq_one_letter_code
_entity_poly.pdbx_strand_id
1 'polypeptide(L)'
;TSAALIYVGILMLQGLKRIDFDDMDQMVPVALMLIGMPISGSIGHAIGLGLISYTIMKLFSGKAKEVSVLTYAISALFLVKFFLAV
;
A
#
# COMPACT_ATOMS: atom_id res chain seq x y z
N THR A 1 23.48 5.73 -17.01
CA THR A 1 22.75 5.69 -15.71
C THR A 1 21.54 4.77 -15.73
N SER A 2 20.92 4.48 -16.89
CA SER A 2 19.72 3.64 -17.00
C SER A 2 19.87 2.20 -16.45
N ALA A 3 21.01 1.52 -16.70
CA ALA A 3 21.24 0.17 -16.18
C ALA A 3 21.28 0.13 -14.63
N ALA A 4 21.83 1.17 -13.99
CA ALA A 4 21.85 1.28 -12.54
C ALA A 4 20.43 1.49 -11.97
N LEU A 5 19.59 2.29 -12.63
CA LEU A 5 18.20 2.51 -12.20
C LEU A 5 17.34 1.24 -12.33
N ILE A 6 17.55 0.45 -13.38
CA ILE A 6 16.87 -0.85 -13.54
C ILE A 6 17.27 -1.79 -12.39
N TYR A 7 18.57 -1.86 -12.07
CA TYR A 7 19.05 -2.69 -10.97
C TYR A 7 18.47 -2.26 -9.62
N VAL A 8 18.47 -0.95 -9.32
CA VAL A 8 17.85 -0.41 -8.10
C VAL A 8 16.35 -0.71 -8.06
N GLY A 9 15.64 -0.59 -9.18
CA GLY A 9 14.22 -0.96 -9.27
C GLY A 9 13.97 -2.43 -8.90
N ILE A 10 14.83 -3.34 -9.38
CA ILE A 10 14.77 -4.77 -9.01
C ILE A 10 15.02 -4.95 -7.51
N LEU A 11 15.97 -4.22 -6.93
CA LEU A 11 16.21 -4.26 -5.48
C LEU A 11 15.01 -3.75 -4.67
N MET A 12 14.30 -2.72 -5.14
CA MET A 12 13.08 -2.23 -4.48
C MET A 12 11.97 -3.30 -4.48
N LEU A 13 11.84 -4.07 -5.56
CA LEU A 13 10.87 -5.17 -5.65
C LEU A 13 11.18 -6.33 -4.70
N GLN A 14 12.43 -6.50 -4.23
CA GLN A 14 12.77 -7.53 -3.24
C GLN A 14 12.00 -7.35 -1.92
N GLY A 15 11.54 -6.12 -1.61
CA GLY A 15 10.67 -5.86 -0.48
C GLY A 15 9.39 -6.71 -0.48
N LEU A 16 8.88 -7.05 -1.67
CA LEU A 16 7.69 -7.90 -1.83
C LEU A 16 7.88 -9.30 -1.24
N LYS A 17 9.12 -9.81 -1.16
CA LYS A 17 9.41 -11.12 -0.58
C LYS A 17 9.08 -11.19 0.92
N ARG A 18 8.96 -10.05 1.60
CA ARG A 18 8.61 -9.98 3.03
C ARG A 18 7.10 -10.00 3.28
N ILE A 19 6.30 -10.00 2.22
CA ILE A 19 4.84 -9.94 2.30
C ILE A 19 4.32 -11.38 2.31
N ASP A 20 3.38 -11.64 3.21
CA ASP A 20 2.67 -12.92 3.24
C ASP A 20 1.56 -12.88 2.17
N PHE A 21 1.75 -13.63 1.09
CA PHE A 21 0.79 -13.71 -0.01
C PHE A 21 -0.35 -14.69 0.27
N ASP A 22 -0.28 -15.49 1.34
CA ASP A 22 -1.37 -16.38 1.75
C ASP A 22 -2.45 -15.60 2.53
N ASP A 23 -2.07 -14.51 3.19
CA ASP A 23 -3.00 -13.61 3.90
C ASP A 23 -3.66 -12.63 2.92
N MET A 24 -4.95 -12.82 2.65
CA MET A 24 -5.74 -11.93 1.80
C MET A 24 -5.78 -10.49 2.31
N ASP A 25 -5.63 -10.26 3.62
CA ASP A 25 -5.57 -8.92 4.21
C ASP A 25 -4.34 -8.14 3.71
N GLN A 26 -3.26 -8.84 3.36
CA GLN A 26 -2.00 -8.27 2.86
C GLN A 26 -1.83 -8.37 1.34
N MET A 27 -2.41 -9.39 0.71
CA MET A 27 -2.29 -9.57 -0.74
C MET A 27 -3.05 -8.50 -1.52
N VAL A 28 -4.31 -8.22 -1.14
CA VAL A 28 -5.17 -7.26 -1.85
C VAL A 28 -4.62 -5.82 -1.88
N PRO A 29 -4.20 -5.21 -0.75
CA PRO A 29 -3.68 -3.86 -0.74
C PRO A 29 -2.34 -3.76 -1.48
N VAL A 30 -1.51 -4.80 -1.44
CA VAL A 30 -0.22 -4.85 -2.15
C VAL A 30 -0.43 -4.95 -3.66
N ALA A 31 -1.38 -5.76 -4.11
CA ALA A 31 -1.77 -5.83 -5.51
C ALA A 31 -2.28 -4.46 -6.01
N LEU A 32 -3.13 -3.79 -5.23
CA LEU A 32 -3.62 -2.45 -5.54
C LEU A 32 -2.49 -1.41 -5.61
N MET A 33 -1.49 -1.49 -4.71
CA MET A 33 -0.32 -0.61 -4.79
C MET A 33 0.46 -0.85 -6.08
N LEU A 34 0.78 -2.11 -6.39
CA LEU A 34 1.60 -2.46 -7.57
C LEU A 34 0.94 -2.04 -8.88
N ILE A 35 -0.38 -2.18 -8.99
CA ILE A 35 -1.15 -1.76 -10.16
C ILE A 35 -1.37 -0.25 -10.14
N GLY A 36 -1.65 0.34 -8.99
CA GLY A 36 -1.92 1.77 -8.82
C GLY A 36 -0.71 2.66 -9.08
N MET A 37 0.51 2.19 -8.82
CA MET A 37 1.74 2.95 -9.04
C MET A 37 1.94 3.41 -10.50
N PRO A 38 1.97 2.51 -11.50
CA PRO A 38 2.11 2.92 -12.90
C PRO A 38 0.90 3.71 -13.40
N ILE A 39 -0.31 3.39 -12.95
CA ILE A 39 -1.54 4.07 -13.38
C ILE A 39 -1.58 5.52 -12.87
N SER A 40 -1.23 5.75 -11.61
CA SER A 40 -1.25 7.08 -11.01
C SER A 40 0.00 7.91 -11.35
N GLY A 41 1.05 7.31 -11.90
CA GLY A 41 2.35 7.94 -12.09
C GLY A 41 3.03 8.39 -10.79
N SER A 42 2.51 7.97 -9.63
CA SER A 42 2.94 8.44 -8.31
C SER A 42 2.94 7.30 -7.29
N ILE A 43 4.13 6.98 -6.80
CA ILE A 43 4.34 5.98 -5.75
C ILE A 43 3.56 6.35 -4.49
N GLY A 44 3.53 7.64 -4.12
CA GLY A 44 2.84 8.12 -2.92
C GLY A 44 1.32 7.98 -2.98
N HIS A 45 0.70 8.20 -4.14
CA HIS A 45 -0.75 7.99 -4.31
C HIS A 45 -1.12 6.52 -4.19
N ALA A 46 -0.33 5.65 -4.83
CA ALA A 46 -0.56 4.21 -4.76
C ALA A 46 -0.38 3.66 -3.34
N ILE A 47 0.67 4.09 -2.61
CA ILE A 47 0.87 3.74 -1.20
C ILE A 47 -0.33 4.17 -0.36
N GLY A 48 -0.84 5.39 -0.60
CA GLY A 48 -2.04 5.89 0.09
C GLY A 48 -3.25 4.99 -0.11
N LEU A 49 -3.56 4.64 -1.36
CA LEU A 49 -4.65 3.72 -1.70
C LEU A 49 -4.45 2.34 -1.08
N GLY A 50 -3.21 1.84 -1.09
CA GLY A 50 -2.84 0.58 -0.46
C GLY A 50 -3.08 0.56 1.04
N LEU A 51 -2.71 1.64 1.75
CA LEU A 51 -2.91 1.74 3.20
C LEU A 51 -4.40 1.85 3.58
N ILE A 52 -5.18 2.54 2.76
CA ILE A 52 -6.64 2.61 2.92
C ILE A 52 -7.23 1.21 2.75
N SER A 53 -6.87 0.53 1.67
CA SER A 53 -7.34 -0.83 1.41
C SER A 53 -6.94 -1.80 2.53
N TYR A 54 -5.70 -1.72 3.03
CA TYR A 54 -5.23 -2.56 4.15
C TYR A 54 -6.07 -2.36 5.42
N THR A 55 -6.37 -1.10 5.75
CA THR A 55 -7.19 -0.75 6.90
C THR A 55 -8.62 -1.27 6.73
N ILE A 56 -9.18 -1.15 5.52
CA ILE A 56 -10.50 -1.69 5.18
C ILE A 56 -10.52 -3.22 5.33
N MET A 57 -9.58 -3.96 4.72
CA MET A 57 -9.56 -5.42 4.86
C MET A 57 -9.44 -5.87 6.32
N LYS A 58 -8.50 -5.30 7.09
CA LYS A 58 -8.34 -5.65 8.50
C LYS A 58 -9.57 -5.32 9.35
N LEU A 59 -10.34 -4.30 8.98
CA LEU A 59 -11.61 -3.96 9.63
C LEU A 59 -12.69 -5.01 9.31
N PHE A 60 -12.82 -5.42 8.05
CA PHE A 60 -13.79 -6.44 7.62
C PHE A 60 -13.44 -7.85 8.09
N SER A 61 -12.15 -8.19 8.19
CA SER A 61 -11.65 -9.48 8.67
C SER A 61 -11.70 -9.62 10.20
N GLY A 62 -12.27 -8.64 10.93
CA GLY A 62 -12.42 -8.66 12.39
C GLY A 62 -11.10 -8.51 13.17
N LYS A 63 -9.96 -8.38 12.48
CA LYS A 63 -8.61 -8.20 13.03
C LYS A 63 -8.27 -6.71 13.29
N ALA A 64 -9.29 -5.88 13.49
CA ALA A 64 -9.16 -4.44 13.66
C ALA A 64 -8.24 -4.04 14.84
N LYS A 65 -8.09 -4.91 15.86
CA LYS A 65 -7.22 -4.71 17.03
C LYS A 65 -5.74 -5.02 16.78
N GLU A 66 -5.39 -5.75 15.71
CA GLU A 66 -3.99 -6.02 15.36
C GLU A 66 -3.33 -4.83 14.63
N VAL A 67 -4.14 -3.93 14.10
CA VAL A 67 -3.66 -2.76 13.36
C VAL A 67 -3.25 -1.67 14.35
N SER A 68 -2.02 -1.18 14.22
CA SER A 68 -1.52 -0.11 15.08
C SER A 68 -2.33 1.18 14.86
N VAL A 69 -2.50 1.96 15.94
CA VAL A 69 -3.16 3.28 15.89
C VAL A 69 -2.51 4.20 14.85
N LEU A 70 -1.20 4.07 14.64
CA LEU A 70 -0.46 4.83 13.63
C LEU A 70 -0.94 4.50 12.20
N THR A 71 -1.20 3.23 11.91
CA THR A 71 -1.67 2.80 10.59
C THR A 71 -3.07 3.34 10.29
N TYR A 72 -3.95 3.34 11.29
CA TYR A 72 -5.26 4.00 11.19
C TYR A 72 -5.14 5.50 10.97
N ALA A 73 -4.26 6.18 11.70
CA ALA A 73 -4.06 7.62 11.55
C ALA A 73 -3.55 7.97 10.15
N ILE A 74 -2.60 7.21 9.61
CA ILE A 74 -2.06 7.43 8.26
C ILE A 74 -3.13 7.12 7.20
N SER A 75 -3.89 6.03 7.35
CA SER A 75 -5.00 5.71 6.46
C SER A 75 -6.06 6.81 6.45
N ALA A 76 -6.41 7.35 7.62
CA ALA A 76 -7.36 8.47 7.72
C ALA A 76 -6.82 9.73 7.05
N LEU A 77 -5.54 10.04 7.22
CA LEU A 77 -4.88 11.16 6.55
C LEU A 77 -4.96 11.02 5.02
N PHE A 78 -4.67 9.82 4.48
CA PHE A 78 -4.78 9.57 3.05
C PHE A 78 -6.23 9.61 2.54
N LEU A 79 -7.20 9.17 3.34
CA LEU A 79 -8.62 9.34 3.01
C LEU A 79 -9.00 10.82 2.90
N VAL A 80 -8.61 11.64 3.87
CA VAL A 80 -8.83 13.09 3.81
C VAL A 80 -8.17 13.68 2.58
N LYS A 81 -6.94 13.27 2.26
CA LYS A 81 -6.21 13.77 1.10
C LYS A 81 -6.86 13.36 -0.24
N PHE A 82 -7.47 12.18 -0.33
CA PHE A 82 -8.15 11.72 -1.56
C PHE A 82 -9.56 12.27 -1.74
N PHE A 83 -10.31 12.51 -0.64
CA PHE A 83 -11.72 12.93 -0.72
C PHE A 83 -11.94 14.42 -0.44
N LEU A 84 -11.06 15.07 0.33
CA LEU A 84 -11.21 16.45 0.80
C LEU A 84 -10.20 17.41 0.16
N ALA A 85 -9.04 16.91 -0.25
CA ALA A 85 -7.97 17.68 -0.90
C ALA A 85 -7.71 17.21 -2.34
N VAL A 86 -8.79 17.02 -3.11
CA VAL A 86 -8.74 16.87 -4.59
C VAL A 86 -8.17 18.12 -5.23
#